data_AF-A0A955Z9H0-F1
#
_entry.id   AF-A0A955Z9H0-F1
#
_cell.length_a   1.000
_cell.length_b   1.000
_cell.length_c   1.000
_cell.angle_alpha   90.00
_cell.angle_beta   90.00
_cell.angle_gamma   90.00
#
_symmetry.space_group_name_H-M   'P 1'
#
loop_
_entity.id
_entity.type
_entity.pdbx_description
1 polymer ?
#
loop_
_entity_poly.entity_id
_entity_poly.type
_entity_poly.pdbx_seq_one_letter_code
_entity_poly.pdbx_strand_id
1 'polypeptide(L)'
;MTTFSRRASLKAIGALFGSALGTRIGARTWEREAMAAPSPNACVVSIFFEGGFNALFSSADSFVGKGSFGVTSANAKNVGNGLFVDASTIGALGPWALSHMAAIGNRHGATDHVSAQRNNFIAEGRSLPLQLAAAMGGDAAFKAVALGGLPVPGPSTTEAGVSLQLLRTMSDVETALGVGAVDLALPARGVAAKAIGGSRAMSQQSLKNNPSSMSFARDAYDTTIGSLTRPPIAIDVAGVAQAYRTTSGASLDSVAAKLAAAELMIRSGTNVITLSDTGWDTHGDRTGNTVRQKMSASVIPALKTFLSRIRSEPDLAAMNISVILHGDFARSLPGSDHAPALSALVIGPNVKVGTTGKVSASVSLAPSTGGSKEMWSYLAAVAKAPQNPFGANPHALVL
;
A
#
# COMPACT_ATOMS: atom_id res chain seq x y z
N MET A 1 28.53 -10.42 -14.12
CA MET A 1 27.37 -9.84 -14.84
C MET A 1 26.86 -8.67 -14.03
N THR A 2 27.06 -7.45 -14.53
CA THR A 2 26.55 -6.22 -13.91
C THR A 2 25.03 -6.22 -14.04
N THR A 3 24.33 -6.20 -12.92
CA THR A 3 22.87 -6.14 -12.86
C THR A 3 22.40 -4.80 -13.41
N PHE A 4 21.85 -4.80 -14.62
CA PHE A 4 21.02 -3.70 -15.13
C PHE A 4 19.80 -3.57 -14.21
N SER A 5 19.81 -2.60 -13.29
CA SER A 5 18.66 -2.28 -12.44
C SER A 5 17.91 -1.07 -12.99
N ARG A 6 16.59 -0.98 -12.76
CA ARG A 6 15.74 0.16 -13.18
C ARG A 6 16.27 1.53 -12.72
N ARG A 7 17.00 1.56 -11.59
CA ARG A 7 17.73 2.72 -11.07
C ARG A 7 18.93 3.12 -11.93
N ALA A 8 19.62 2.15 -12.52
CA ALA A 8 20.71 2.41 -13.47
C ALA A 8 20.17 3.05 -14.75
N SER A 9 18.98 2.69 -15.24
CA SER A 9 18.36 3.36 -16.40
C SER A 9 17.94 4.81 -16.09
N LEU A 10 17.35 5.09 -14.92
CA LEU A 10 17.00 6.46 -14.51
C LEU A 10 18.25 7.34 -14.26
N LYS A 11 19.33 6.76 -13.73
CA LYS A 11 20.60 7.48 -13.49
C LYS A 11 21.50 7.58 -14.73
N ALA A 12 21.54 6.57 -15.59
CA ALA A 12 22.40 6.55 -16.78
C ALA A 12 21.90 7.48 -17.90
N ILE A 13 20.59 7.74 -17.97
CA ILE A 13 20.05 8.69 -18.95
C ILE A 13 20.44 10.14 -18.59
N GLY A 14 20.56 10.47 -17.30
CA GLY A 14 21.10 11.77 -16.85
C GLY A 14 22.57 12.01 -17.22
N ALA A 15 23.34 10.94 -17.46
CA ALA A 15 24.76 11.03 -17.82
C ALA A 15 25.03 11.07 -19.34
N LEU A 16 24.04 10.76 -20.19
CA LEU A 16 24.25 10.56 -21.64
C LEU A 16 23.77 11.69 -22.55
N PHE A 17 23.09 12.72 -22.02
CA PHE A 17 22.62 13.86 -22.83
C PHE A 17 22.87 15.21 -22.16
N GLY A 18 24.13 15.48 -21.84
CA GLY A 18 24.61 16.84 -21.60
C GLY A 18 24.90 17.53 -22.93
N SER A 19 23.89 18.21 -23.51
CA SER A 19 23.99 19.41 -24.38
C SER A 19 22.86 19.46 -25.44
N ALA A 20 21.85 20.30 -25.25
CA ALA A 20 21.16 21.04 -26.32
C ALA A 20 20.23 22.10 -25.72
N LEU A 21 20.61 23.37 -25.91
CA LEU A 21 19.93 24.61 -25.53
C LEU A 21 18.82 25.02 -26.52
N GLY A 22 17.82 25.77 -26.00
CA GLY A 22 16.89 26.65 -26.75
C GLY A 22 15.66 25.94 -27.33
N THR A 23 14.41 26.40 -27.23
CA THR A 23 13.82 27.75 -27.04
C THR A 23 12.40 27.60 -26.46
N ARG A 24 11.99 28.57 -25.62
CA ARG A 24 10.59 28.77 -25.18
C ARG A 24 9.80 29.49 -26.29
N ILE A 25 8.50 29.23 -26.37
CA ILE A 25 7.33 29.99 -26.89
C ILE A 25 6.29 28.88 -27.21
N GLY A 26 5.06 28.80 -26.72
CA GLY A 26 4.07 29.76 -26.23
C GLY A 26 2.78 29.50 -27.01
N ALA A 27 1.73 28.96 -26.40
CA ALA A 27 0.33 29.16 -26.79
C ALA A 27 -0.64 28.46 -25.83
N ARG A 28 -1.60 29.24 -25.34
CA ARG A 28 -2.81 28.83 -24.62
C ARG A 28 -3.80 28.21 -25.61
N THR A 29 -4.62 27.29 -25.14
CA THR A 29 -6.04 27.22 -25.53
C THR A 29 -6.83 26.62 -24.38
N TRP A 30 -7.85 27.37 -23.97
CA TRP A 30 -8.89 26.98 -23.04
C TRP A 30 -10.01 26.32 -23.83
N GLU A 31 -10.44 25.16 -23.35
CA GLU A 31 -11.82 24.63 -23.32
C GLU A 31 -11.71 23.12 -23.07
N ARG A 32 -12.25 22.65 -21.95
CA ARG A 32 -12.40 21.23 -21.65
C ARG A 32 -13.89 20.91 -21.67
N GLU A 33 -14.25 19.96 -22.55
CA GLU A 33 -15.54 19.31 -22.54
C GLU A 33 -15.79 18.65 -21.17
N ALA A 34 -16.99 18.84 -20.64
CA ALA A 34 -17.44 18.22 -19.41
C ALA A 34 -17.65 16.72 -19.64
N MET A 35 -16.59 15.93 -19.50
CA MET A 35 -16.70 14.49 -19.30
C MET A 35 -17.32 14.23 -17.93
N ALA A 36 -18.27 13.29 -17.87
CA ALA A 36 -18.81 12.75 -16.62
C ALA A 36 -17.66 12.43 -15.66
N ALA A 37 -17.75 12.92 -14.41
CA ALA A 37 -16.71 12.75 -13.42
C ALA A 37 -16.35 11.27 -13.28
N PRO A 38 -15.06 10.88 -13.45
CA PRO A 38 -14.61 9.55 -13.09
C PRO A 38 -15.06 9.27 -11.65
N SER A 39 -15.40 8.01 -11.35
CA SER A 39 -15.51 7.55 -9.95
C SER A 39 -14.37 8.16 -9.15
N PRO A 40 -14.62 8.72 -7.95
CA PRO A 40 -13.55 9.32 -7.15
C PRO A 40 -12.40 8.32 -7.06
N ASN A 41 -11.19 8.80 -7.34
CA ASN A 41 -9.99 7.97 -7.35
C ASN A 41 -9.97 7.07 -6.11
N ALA A 42 -9.89 5.76 -6.32
CA ALA A 42 -9.86 4.78 -5.24
C ALA A 42 -8.42 4.32 -5.01
N CYS A 43 -8.04 4.17 -3.74
CA CYS A 43 -6.73 3.64 -3.35
C CYS A 43 -6.87 2.68 -2.16
N VAL A 44 -6.17 1.56 -2.23
CA VAL A 44 -5.95 0.64 -1.10
C VAL A 44 -4.50 0.75 -0.64
N VAL A 45 -4.31 1.11 0.63
CA VAL A 45 -3.01 1.17 1.30
C VAL A 45 -2.87 -0.04 2.21
N SER A 46 -1.97 -0.95 1.86
CA SER A 46 -1.63 -2.14 2.63
C SER A 46 -0.39 -1.88 3.49
N ILE A 47 -0.61 -1.77 4.80
CA ILE A 47 0.43 -1.71 5.83
C ILE A 47 0.68 -3.14 6.34
N PHE A 48 1.84 -3.69 5.97
CA PHE A 48 2.23 -5.06 6.29
C PHE A 48 3.31 -5.10 7.37
N PHE A 49 3.07 -5.84 8.44
CA PHE A 49 4.00 -6.02 9.56
C PHE A 49 4.72 -7.36 9.44
N GLU A 50 5.97 -7.34 8.95
CA GLU A 50 6.81 -8.53 8.77
C GLU A 50 7.19 -9.09 10.14
N GLY A 51 6.70 -10.30 10.42
CA GLY A 51 6.76 -10.96 11.72
C GLY A 51 5.42 -11.04 12.47
N GLY A 52 4.39 -10.34 12.00
CA GLY A 52 3.00 -10.56 12.43
C GLY A 52 2.27 -9.34 12.98
N PHE A 53 0.94 -9.39 12.89
CA PHE A 53 0.02 -8.41 13.47
C PHE A 53 -0.75 -9.06 14.61
N ASN A 54 -0.42 -8.69 15.85
CA ASN A 54 -0.99 -9.35 17.03
C ASN A 54 -2.51 -9.14 17.10
N ALA A 55 -3.25 -10.24 17.32
CA ALA A 55 -4.70 -10.21 17.36
C ALA A 55 -5.28 -9.37 18.51
N LEU A 56 -4.48 -9.03 19.54
CA LEU A 56 -4.91 -8.09 20.57
C LEU A 56 -5.35 -6.73 19.99
N PHE A 57 -4.83 -6.34 18.82
CA PHE A 57 -5.17 -5.06 18.19
C PHE A 57 -6.56 -5.04 17.56
N SER A 58 -7.10 -6.20 17.15
CA SER A 58 -8.35 -6.33 16.37
C SER A 58 -9.36 -7.31 16.97
N SER A 59 -9.05 -7.93 18.10
CA SER A 59 -9.91 -8.88 18.84
C SER A 59 -9.61 -8.87 20.34
N ALA A 60 -9.36 -7.70 20.92
CA ALA A 60 -8.86 -7.55 22.30
C ALA A 60 -9.72 -8.31 23.33
N ASP A 61 -11.05 -8.23 23.21
CA ASP A 61 -11.98 -8.87 24.14
C ASP A 61 -11.81 -10.40 24.25
N SER A 62 -11.32 -11.03 23.19
CA SER A 62 -11.09 -12.48 23.14
C SER A 62 -10.01 -12.94 24.12
N PHE A 63 -9.20 -12.00 24.62
CA PHE A 63 -8.10 -12.26 25.53
C PHE A 63 -8.37 -11.87 26.98
N VAL A 64 -9.45 -11.14 27.25
CA VAL A 64 -9.79 -10.61 28.60
C VAL A 64 -9.92 -11.73 29.62
N GLY A 65 -10.66 -12.80 29.32
CA GLY A 65 -10.93 -13.88 30.29
C GLY A 65 -9.68 -14.65 30.73
N LYS A 66 -8.64 -14.71 29.88
CA LYS A 66 -7.37 -15.39 30.18
C LYS A 66 -6.25 -14.41 30.57
N GLY A 67 -6.50 -13.10 30.59
CA GLY A 67 -5.44 -12.08 30.77
C GLY A 67 -4.33 -12.15 29.72
N SER A 68 -4.63 -12.76 28.57
CA SER A 68 -3.68 -13.06 27.51
C SER A 68 -3.16 -11.76 26.90
N PHE A 69 -1.84 -11.68 26.63
CA PHE A 69 -1.20 -10.44 26.16
C PHE A 69 -1.49 -9.22 27.05
N GLY A 70 -1.63 -9.44 28.36
CA GLY A 70 -1.95 -8.38 29.33
C GLY A 70 -3.29 -7.68 29.05
N VAL A 71 -4.18 -8.28 28.26
CA VAL A 71 -5.48 -7.69 27.94
C VAL A 71 -6.43 -7.86 29.13
N THR A 72 -7.10 -6.77 29.48
CA THR A 72 -8.10 -6.67 30.54
C THR A 72 -9.34 -5.95 29.99
N SER A 73 -10.45 -5.98 30.72
CA SER A 73 -11.64 -5.20 30.35
C SER A 73 -11.37 -3.69 30.31
N ALA A 74 -10.36 -3.20 31.05
CA ALA A 74 -10.01 -1.78 31.09
C ALA A 74 -9.20 -1.30 29.88
N ASN A 75 -8.47 -2.21 29.21
CA ASN A 75 -7.65 -1.87 28.03
C ASN A 75 -8.18 -2.46 26.71
N ALA A 76 -9.37 -3.08 26.74
CA ALA A 76 -10.13 -3.47 25.55
C ALA A 76 -11.24 -2.45 25.28
N LYS A 77 -11.23 -1.83 24.09
CA LYS A 77 -12.24 -0.85 23.69
C LYS A 77 -13.24 -1.48 22.73
N ASN A 78 -14.52 -1.46 23.10
CA ASN A 78 -15.61 -1.78 22.19
C ASN A 78 -15.77 -0.65 21.16
N VAL A 79 -15.69 -0.99 19.88
CA VAL A 79 -15.87 -0.06 18.76
C VAL A 79 -17.30 -0.18 18.19
N GLY A 80 -17.95 -1.33 18.38
CA GLY A 80 -19.30 -1.63 17.92
C GLY A 80 -19.37 -2.92 17.10
N ASN A 81 -20.56 -3.51 16.98
CA ASN A 81 -20.82 -4.69 16.14
C ASN A 81 -19.83 -5.86 16.37
N GLY A 82 -19.49 -6.10 17.64
CA GLY A 82 -18.59 -7.17 18.06
C GLY A 82 -17.09 -6.88 17.89
N LEU A 83 -16.71 -5.73 17.33
CA LEU A 83 -15.32 -5.31 17.20
C LEU A 83 -14.79 -4.73 18.52
N PHE A 84 -13.74 -5.36 19.04
CA PHE A 84 -12.96 -4.84 20.16
C PHE A 84 -11.50 -4.67 19.75
N VAL A 85 -10.96 -3.51 20.05
CA VAL A 85 -9.57 -3.15 19.73
C VAL A 85 -8.80 -2.82 21.01
N ASP A 86 -7.49 -2.87 20.93
CA ASP A 86 -6.63 -2.42 22.03
C ASP A 86 -6.78 -0.91 22.25
N ALA A 87 -7.13 -0.51 23.48
CA ALA A 87 -7.60 0.84 23.78
C ALA A 87 -6.52 1.92 23.62
N SER A 88 -5.27 1.61 23.97
CA SER A 88 -4.17 2.59 23.96
C SER A 88 -3.53 2.76 22.59
N THR A 89 -3.73 1.82 21.67
CA THR A 89 -3.18 1.86 20.30
C THR A 89 -4.26 2.18 19.27
N ILE A 90 -4.89 1.18 18.65
CA ILE A 90 -5.93 1.33 17.63
C ILE A 90 -7.14 2.08 18.19
N GLY A 91 -7.52 1.80 19.44
CA GLY A 91 -8.62 2.47 20.13
C GLY A 91 -8.40 3.95 20.37
N ALA A 92 -7.16 4.44 20.23
CA ALA A 92 -6.79 5.85 20.35
C ALA A 92 -6.83 6.61 19.02
N LEU A 93 -7.19 5.96 17.90
CA LEU A 93 -7.44 6.63 16.62
C LEU A 93 -8.66 7.56 16.70
N GLY A 94 -8.76 8.50 15.75
CA GLY A 94 -9.81 9.52 15.74
C GLY A 94 -11.23 8.95 15.50
N PRO A 95 -12.29 9.70 15.84
CA PRO A 95 -13.67 9.23 15.73
C PRO A 95 -14.05 8.70 14.34
N TRP A 96 -13.59 9.36 13.28
CA TRP A 96 -13.83 8.91 11.91
C TRP A 96 -13.28 7.51 11.66
N ALA A 97 -12.05 7.22 12.09
CA ALA A 97 -11.45 5.91 11.92
C ALA A 97 -12.24 4.85 12.69
N LEU A 98 -12.64 5.15 13.94
CA LEU A 98 -13.40 4.22 14.77
C LEU A 98 -14.81 3.96 14.22
N SER A 99 -15.43 4.90 13.50
CA SER A 99 -16.72 4.70 12.85
C SER A 99 -16.65 4.06 11.44
N HIS A 100 -15.44 3.77 10.95
CA HIS A 100 -15.19 3.28 9.60
C HIS A 100 -14.16 2.14 9.62
N MET A 101 -14.24 1.25 10.62
CA MET A 101 -13.22 0.23 10.90
C MET A 101 -13.83 -1.15 11.08
N ALA A 102 -13.26 -2.14 10.40
CA ALA A 102 -13.64 -3.53 10.54
C ALA A 102 -12.43 -4.43 10.76
N ALA A 103 -12.65 -5.54 11.46
CA ALA A 103 -11.69 -6.65 11.50
C ALA A 103 -12.18 -7.80 10.60
N ILE A 104 -11.34 -8.25 9.66
CA ILE A 104 -11.62 -9.35 8.75
C ILE A 104 -10.64 -10.50 8.99
N GLY A 105 -11.15 -11.72 8.94
CA GLY A 105 -10.35 -12.91 9.20
C GLY A 105 -9.65 -13.38 7.94
N ASN A 106 -8.39 -13.80 8.07
CA ASN A 106 -7.60 -14.39 7.00
C ASN A 106 -6.96 -15.68 7.54
N ARG A 107 -7.47 -16.83 7.08
CA ARG A 107 -6.98 -18.16 7.43
C ARG A 107 -6.01 -18.66 6.35
N HIS A 108 -4.86 -18.01 6.24
CA HIS A 108 -3.84 -18.29 5.21
C HIS A 108 -3.10 -19.62 5.39
N GLY A 109 -3.24 -20.31 6.53
CA GLY A 109 -2.84 -21.71 6.69
C GLY A 109 -1.34 -21.96 6.92
N ALA A 110 -0.55 -20.94 7.26
CA ALA A 110 0.90 -21.06 7.40
C ALA A 110 1.42 -20.47 8.72
N THR A 111 2.37 -21.15 9.35
CA THR A 111 3.00 -20.71 10.62
C THR A 111 4.46 -20.30 10.45
N ASP A 112 5.08 -20.52 9.29
CA ASP A 112 6.40 -19.97 8.97
C ASP A 112 6.28 -18.63 8.22
N HIS A 113 7.24 -17.72 8.44
CA HIS A 113 7.23 -16.39 7.83
C HIS A 113 7.17 -16.46 6.30
N VAL A 114 7.94 -17.35 5.66
CA VAL A 114 8.06 -17.41 4.20
C VAL A 114 6.73 -17.78 3.57
N SER A 115 6.10 -18.86 4.03
CA SER A 115 4.82 -19.32 3.50
C SER A 115 3.68 -18.39 3.90
N ALA A 116 3.72 -17.80 5.10
CA ALA A 116 2.71 -16.85 5.55
C ALA A 116 2.73 -15.57 4.70
N GLN A 117 3.91 -14.97 4.50
CA GLN A 117 4.11 -13.83 3.59
C GLN A 117 3.65 -14.15 2.17
N ARG A 118 4.06 -15.31 1.64
CA ARG A 118 3.63 -15.77 0.33
C ARG A 118 2.10 -15.85 0.23
N ASN A 119 1.46 -16.51 1.20
CA ASN A 119 0.01 -16.75 1.14
C ASN A 119 -0.78 -15.44 1.29
N ASN A 120 -0.27 -14.45 2.01
CA ASN A 120 -0.89 -13.12 2.15
C ASN A 120 -0.92 -12.29 0.85
N PHE A 121 0.03 -12.52 -0.06
CA PHE A 121 0.22 -11.68 -1.26
C PHE A 121 0.10 -12.43 -2.59
N ILE A 122 0.06 -13.76 -2.56
CA ILE A 122 0.04 -14.60 -3.76
C ILE A 122 -1.10 -15.60 -3.66
N ALA A 123 -1.92 -15.66 -4.71
CA ALA A 123 -2.83 -16.77 -4.96
C ALA A 123 -2.67 -17.25 -6.40
N GLU A 124 -2.70 -18.57 -6.60
CA GLU A 124 -2.68 -19.16 -7.95
C GLU A 124 -1.47 -18.72 -8.80
N GLY A 125 -0.32 -18.48 -8.15
CA GLY A 125 0.91 -18.02 -8.81
C GLY A 125 0.89 -16.55 -9.26
N ARG A 126 -0.08 -15.75 -8.79
CA ARG A 126 -0.31 -14.36 -9.21
C ARG A 126 -0.28 -13.41 -8.02
N SER A 127 0.17 -12.18 -8.26
CA SER A 127 0.24 -11.13 -7.23
C SER A 127 -1.14 -10.56 -6.94
N LEU A 128 -1.61 -10.67 -5.70
CA LEU A 128 -2.89 -10.12 -5.25
C LEU A 128 -2.94 -8.58 -5.35
N PRO A 129 -1.89 -7.82 -4.93
CA PRO A 129 -1.85 -6.38 -5.15
C PRO A 129 -1.97 -5.96 -6.61
N LEU A 130 -1.30 -6.68 -7.53
CA LEU A 130 -1.35 -6.37 -8.96
C LEU A 130 -2.70 -6.71 -9.59
N GLN A 131 -3.30 -7.84 -9.19
CA GLN A 131 -4.66 -8.19 -9.59
C GLN A 131 -5.67 -7.12 -9.15
N LEU A 132 -5.55 -6.62 -7.91
CA LEU A 132 -6.41 -5.55 -7.41
C LEU A 132 -6.21 -4.26 -8.21
N ALA A 133 -4.95 -3.82 -8.39
CA ALA A 133 -4.65 -2.60 -9.15
C ALA A 133 -5.15 -2.67 -10.60
N ALA A 134 -5.02 -3.83 -11.25
CA ALA A 134 -5.56 -4.08 -12.58
C ALA A 134 -7.09 -3.98 -12.60
N ALA A 135 -7.76 -4.61 -11.62
CA ALA A 135 -9.21 -4.63 -11.53
C ALA A 135 -9.83 -3.26 -11.17
N MET A 136 -9.11 -2.42 -10.42
CA MET A 136 -9.50 -1.03 -10.12
C MET A 136 -9.44 -0.11 -11.36
N GLY A 137 -8.67 -0.47 -12.38
CA GLY A 137 -8.61 0.27 -13.64
C GLY A 137 -7.79 1.55 -13.56
N GLY A 138 -8.36 2.68 -13.98
CA GLY A 138 -7.70 3.99 -13.98
C GLY A 138 -6.61 4.15 -15.03
N ASP A 139 -5.98 5.32 -15.05
CA ASP A 139 -4.95 5.67 -16.03
C ASP A 139 -3.58 5.99 -15.40
N ALA A 140 -3.46 6.03 -14.07
CA ALA A 140 -2.25 6.42 -13.36
C ALA A 140 -0.99 5.72 -13.89
N ALA A 141 0.12 6.46 -14.01
CA ALA A 141 1.40 5.90 -14.47
C ALA A 141 1.93 4.82 -13.51
N PHE A 142 1.67 5.01 -12.21
CA PHE A 142 2.05 4.10 -11.13
C PHE A 142 0.78 3.57 -10.47
N LYS A 143 0.17 2.52 -11.02
CA LYS A 143 -1.07 1.96 -10.45
C LYS A 143 -0.82 1.11 -9.20
N ALA A 144 0.32 0.43 -9.14
CA ALA A 144 0.73 -0.39 -8.01
C ALA A 144 2.16 -0.05 -7.59
N VAL A 145 2.33 0.31 -6.32
CA VAL A 145 3.67 0.62 -5.77
C VAL A 145 3.94 -0.11 -4.47
N ALA A 146 5.20 -0.46 -4.28
CA ALA A 146 5.77 -0.91 -3.03
C ALA A 146 6.69 0.18 -2.48
N LEU A 147 6.51 0.58 -1.21
CA LEU A 147 7.27 1.65 -0.56
C LEU A 147 8.22 1.07 0.49
N GLY A 148 9.51 1.35 0.35
CA GLY A 148 10.55 0.94 1.31
C GLY A 148 11.55 -0.08 0.76
N GLY A 149 12.22 -0.79 1.67
CA GLY A 149 13.39 -1.63 1.37
C GLY A 149 13.08 -2.96 0.68
N LEU A 150 12.05 -3.68 1.16
CA LEU A 150 11.68 -5.00 0.63
C LEU A 150 10.45 -4.89 -0.29
N PRO A 151 10.48 -5.50 -1.48
CA PRO A 151 9.30 -5.60 -2.32
C PRO A 151 8.26 -6.51 -1.66
N VAL A 152 7.01 -6.36 -2.07
CA VAL A 152 5.94 -7.29 -1.67
C VAL A 152 6.36 -8.73 -2.04
N PRO A 153 6.24 -9.70 -1.12
CA PRO A 153 6.53 -11.10 -1.41
C PRO A 153 5.75 -11.60 -2.64
N GLY A 154 6.46 -12.20 -3.60
CA GLY A 154 5.85 -12.90 -4.73
C GLY A 154 6.26 -12.45 -6.13
N PRO A 155 5.60 -12.97 -7.17
CA PRO A 155 5.92 -12.66 -8.55
C PRO A 155 5.66 -11.19 -8.84
N SER A 156 6.62 -10.57 -9.53
CA SER A 156 6.52 -9.19 -10.02
C SER A 156 6.05 -9.13 -11.49
N THR A 157 5.57 -10.25 -12.02
CA THR A 157 5.00 -10.35 -13.36
C THR A 157 3.77 -9.46 -13.47
N THR A 158 3.65 -8.74 -14.57
CA THR A 158 2.53 -7.81 -14.80
C THR A 158 1.18 -8.49 -14.85
N GLU A 159 0.17 -7.78 -14.38
CA GLU A 159 -1.23 -8.16 -14.49
C GLU A 159 -1.99 -7.16 -15.35
N ALA A 160 -2.52 -7.61 -16.50
CA ALA A 160 -3.25 -6.76 -17.45
C ALA A 160 -2.55 -5.42 -17.77
N GLY A 161 -1.22 -5.45 -17.96
CA GLY A 161 -0.40 -4.25 -18.24
C GLY A 161 -0.05 -3.40 -17.00
N VAL A 162 -0.47 -3.82 -15.81
CA VAL A 162 -0.09 -3.19 -14.53
C VAL A 162 1.18 -3.84 -13.98
N SER A 163 2.15 -3.01 -13.63
CA SER A 163 3.43 -3.42 -13.04
C SER A 163 3.58 -2.89 -11.62
N LEU A 164 4.34 -3.63 -10.78
CA LEU A 164 4.66 -3.21 -9.41
C LEU A 164 5.96 -2.39 -9.43
N GLN A 165 5.90 -1.17 -8.91
CA GLN A 165 7.05 -0.27 -8.84
C GLN A 165 7.55 -0.15 -7.40
N LEU A 166 8.83 -0.45 -7.18
CA LEU A 166 9.48 -0.29 -5.88
C LEU A 166 10.09 1.10 -5.77
N LEU A 167 9.63 1.90 -4.81
CA LEU A 167 10.15 3.22 -4.47
C LEU A 167 10.80 3.14 -3.09
N ARG A 168 12.06 3.59 -2.97
CA ARG A 168 12.86 3.41 -1.75
C ARG A 168 13.12 4.71 -1.00
N THR A 169 12.97 5.83 -1.68
CA THR A 169 13.22 7.18 -1.15
C THR A 169 12.10 8.11 -1.56
N MET A 170 11.92 9.19 -0.81
CA MET A 170 11.03 10.28 -1.19
C MET A 170 11.46 10.90 -2.54
N SER A 171 12.76 10.94 -2.86
CA SER A 171 13.23 11.40 -4.17
C SER A 171 12.80 10.49 -5.33
N ASP A 172 12.66 9.17 -5.11
CA ASP A 172 12.10 8.26 -6.13
C ASP A 172 10.63 8.62 -6.41
N VAL A 173 9.87 8.96 -5.35
CA VAL A 173 8.47 9.41 -5.45
C VAL A 173 8.39 10.75 -6.18
N GLU A 174 9.22 11.73 -5.79
CA GLU A 174 9.28 13.05 -6.44
C GLU A 174 9.55 12.92 -7.95
N THR A 175 10.55 12.10 -8.31
CA THR A 175 10.90 11.82 -9.72
C THR A 175 9.72 11.19 -10.47
N ALA A 176 9.06 10.19 -9.85
CA ALA A 176 7.90 9.52 -10.41
C ALA A 176 6.74 10.49 -10.70
N LEU A 177 6.54 11.47 -9.83
CA LEU A 177 5.46 12.47 -9.94
C LEU A 177 5.86 13.70 -10.76
N GLY A 178 7.15 13.86 -11.06
CA GLY A 178 7.68 15.05 -11.74
C GLY A 178 7.61 16.31 -10.89
N VAL A 179 7.69 16.13 -9.58
CA VAL A 179 7.70 17.20 -8.57
C VAL A 179 9.07 17.25 -7.92
N GLY A 180 9.37 18.33 -7.19
CA GLY A 180 10.68 18.55 -6.58
C GLY A 180 11.45 19.70 -7.24
N ALA A 181 12.69 19.93 -6.79
CA ALA A 181 13.52 20.99 -7.32
C ALA A 181 13.82 20.77 -8.81
N VAL A 182 13.82 21.85 -9.60
CA VAL A 182 14.24 21.79 -11.01
C VAL A 182 15.73 21.48 -11.05
N ASP A 183 16.07 20.26 -11.44
CA ASP A 183 17.45 19.88 -11.73
C ASP A 183 17.77 20.26 -13.18
N LEU A 184 18.55 21.34 -13.36
CA LEU A 184 18.99 21.82 -14.67
C LEU A 184 19.98 20.88 -15.37
N ALA A 185 20.52 19.88 -14.65
CA ALA A 185 21.34 18.83 -15.25
C ALA A 185 20.48 17.71 -15.88
N LEU A 186 19.17 17.67 -15.60
CA LEU A 186 18.27 16.66 -16.17
C LEU A 186 17.54 17.17 -17.41
N PRO A 187 17.34 16.33 -18.45
CA PRO A 187 16.54 16.71 -19.60
C PRO A 187 15.10 17.06 -19.21
N ALA A 188 14.51 18.02 -19.92
CA ALA A 188 13.09 18.30 -19.77
C ALA A 188 12.25 17.03 -19.97
N ARG A 189 11.20 16.84 -19.15
CA ARG A 189 10.39 15.61 -19.14
C ARG A 189 9.91 15.16 -20.52
N GLY A 190 9.45 16.10 -21.35
CA GLY A 190 9.00 15.81 -22.72
C GLY A 190 10.13 15.35 -23.64
N VAL A 191 11.35 15.86 -23.46
CA VAL A 191 12.55 15.42 -24.20
C VAL A 191 12.95 14.01 -23.74
N ALA A 192 12.98 13.77 -22.43
CA ALA A 192 13.25 12.45 -21.87
C ALA A 192 12.22 11.41 -22.34
N ALA A 193 10.93 11.76 -22.36
CA ALA A 193 9.87 10.89 -22.86
C ALA A 193 10.09 10.48 -24.33
N LYS A 194 10.44 11.43 -25.19
CA LYS A 194 10.75 11.16 -26.62
C LYS A 194 11.97 10.26 -26.77
N ALA A 195 13.04 10.52 -26.02
CA ALA A 195 14.26 9.71 -26.07
C ALA A 195 14.00 8.25 -25.64
N ILE A 196 13.24 8.07 -24.56
CA ILE A 196 12.84 6.74 -24.07
C ILE A 196 11.87 6.06 -25.05
N GLY A 197 10.96 6.82 -25.66
CA GLY A 197 10.10 6.34 -26.74
C GLY A 197 10.88 5.82 -27.94
N GLY A 198 11.94 6.54 -28.36
CA GLY A 198 12.87 6.07 -29.40
C GLY A 198 13.60 4.78 -29.00
N SER A 199 14.08 4.71 -27.75
CA SER A 199 14.74 3.50 -27.22
C SER A 199 13.82 2.28 -27.20
N ARG A 200 12.55 2.49 -26.82
CA ARG A 200 11.51 1.46 -26.87
C ARG A 200 11.24 1.00 -28.30
N ALA A 201 11.16 1.92 -29.26
CA ALA A 201 10.95 1.59 -30.67
C ALA A 201 12.10 0.76 -31.25
N MET A 202 13.36 1.12 -30.94
CA MET A 202 14.53 0.32 -31.34
C MET A 202 14.51 -1.10 -30.75
N SER A 203 13.95 -1.25 -29.55
CA SER A 203 13.85 -2.55 -28.86
C SER A 203 12.60 -3.36 -29.24
N GLN A 204 11.71 -2.82 -30.09
CA GLN A 204 10.36 -3.36 -30.30
C GLN A 204 10.37 -4.82 -30.76
N GLN A 205 11.25 -5.19 -31.68
CA GLN A 205 11.31 -6.57 -32.19
C GLN A 205 11.76 -7.55 -31.10
N SER A 206 12.76 -7.17 -30.30
CA SER A 206 13.23 -7.99 -29.18
C SER A 206 12.15 -8.17 -28.11
N LEU A 207 11.45 -7.08 -27.76
CA LEU A 207 10.32 -7.11 -26.82
C LEU A 207 9.18 -8.01 -27.33
N LYS A 208 8.88 -7.97 -28.63
CA LYS A 208 7.86 -8.81 -29.26
C LYS A 208 8.24 -10.29 -29.30
N ASN A 209 9.50 -10.59 -29.62
CA ASN A 209 10.00 -11.96 -29.72
C ASN A 209 10.19 -12.61 -28.34
N ASN A 210 10.33 -11.82 -27.28
CA ASN A 210 10.63 -12.28 -25.93
C ASN A 210 9.63 -11.74 -24.89
N PRO A 211 8.31 -12.01 -25.05
CA PRO A 211 7.26 -11.33 -24.29
C PRO A 211 7.32 -11.63 -22.78
N SER A 212 7.78 -12.81 -22.38
CA SER A 212 7.90 -13.21 -20.98
C SER A 212 9.20 -12.73 -20.35
N SER A 213 10.35 -13.00 -20.98
CA SER A 213 11.67 -12.68 -20.43
C SER A 213 12.01 -11.19 -20.49
N MET A 214 11.41 -10.42 -21.40
CA MET A 214 11.57 -8.97 -21.48
C MET A 214 10.36 -8.16 -20.98
N SER A 215 9.40 -8.82 -20.30
CA SER A 215 8.25 -8.14 -19.68
C SER A 215 8.70 -6.94 -18.84
N PHE A 216 9.68 -7.14 -17.95
CA PHE A 216 10.20 -6.08 -17.08
C PHE A 216 10.69 -4.83 -17.84
N ALA A 217 11.28 -5.02 -19.04
CA ALA A 217 11.85 -3.93 -19.84
C ALA A 217 10.73 -3.19 -20.58
N ARG A 218 9.76 -3.91 -21.15
CA ARG A 218 8.55 -3.33 -21.72
C ARG A 218 7.84 -2.46 -20.68
N ASP A 219 7.62 -2.99 -19.49
CA ASP A 219 6.86 -2.27 -18.46
C ASP A 219 7.66 -1.06 -17.93
N ALA A 220 8.99 -1.17 -17.84
CA ALA A 220 9.84 -0.04 -17.50
C ALA A 220 9.73 1.07 -18.56
N TYR A 221 9.74 0.74 -19.86
CA TYR A 221 9.52 1.73 -20.90
C TYR A 221 8.14 2.37 -20.79
N ASP A 222 7.09 1.56 -20.71
CA ASP A 222 5.70 2.02 -20.72
C ASP A 222 5.39 2.91 -19.51
N THR A 223 5.77 2.49 -18.30
CA THR A 223 5.60 3.28 -17.07
C THR A 223 6.44 4.57 -17.11
N THR A 224 7.69 4.52 -17.59
CA THR A 224 8.55 5.72 -17.60
C THR A 224 8.06 6.76 -18.61
N ILE A 225 7.68 6.31 -19.82
CA ILE A 225 7.07 7.20 -20.82
C ILE A 225 5.79 7.79 -20.24
N GLY A 226 4.90 6.95 -19.70
CA GLY A 226 3.63 7.39 -19.12
C GLY A 226 3.78 8.39 -17.97
N SER A 227 4.79 8.23 -17.11
CA SER A 227 5.13 9.21 -16.08
C SER A 227 5.57 10.53 -16.71
N LEU A 228 6.57 10.50 -17.59
CA LEU A 228 7.19 11.70 -18.15
C LEU A 228 6.25 12.52 -19.04
N THR A 229 5.29 11.88 -19.71
CA THR A 229 4.29 12.57 -20.54
C THR A 229 3.16 13.20 -19.73
N ARG A 230 2.96 12.79 -18.47
CA ARG A 230 1.92 13.38 -17.62
C ARG A 230 2.35 14.78 -17.14
N PRO A 231 1.41 15.75 -17.10
CA PRO A 231 1.66 17.03 -16.46
C PRO A 231 2.12 16.81 -15.01
N PRO A 232 3.14 17.55 -14.53
CA PRO A 232 3.48 17.56 -13.12
C PRO A 232 2.26 17.91 -12.26
N ILE A 233 2.11 17.21 -11.14
CA ILE A 233 1.04 17.50 -10.19
C ILE A 233 1.55 18.62 -9.26
N ALA A 234 0.75 19.66 -9.03
CA ALA A 234 1.08 20.66 -8.03
C ALA A 234 0.86 20.07 -6.63
N ILE A 235 1.93 19.61 -5.98
CA ILE A 235 1.89 19.06 -4.62
C ILE A 235 3.00 19.70 -3.79
N ASP A 236 2.65 20.18 -2.60
CA ASP A 236 3.63 20.63 -1.60
C ASP A 236 4.29 19.43 -0.92
N VAL A 237 5.34 18.90 -1.55
CA VAL A 237 6.06 17.73 -1.03
C VAL A 237 6.71 18.01 0.33
N ALA A 238 7.23 19.23 0.53
CA ALA A 238 7.86 19.61 1.78
C ALA A 238 6.84 19.68 2.93
N GLY A 239 5.67 20.27 2.69
CA GLY A 239 4.58 20.32 3.66
C GLY A 239 4.04 18.93 4.00
N VAL A 240 3.90 18.03 3.01
CA VAL A 240 3.54 16.63 3.25
C VAL A 240 4.61 15.97 4.13
N ALA A 241 5.89 16.01 3.74
CA ALA A 241 6.98 15.41 4.51
C ALA A 241 7.03 15.95 5.96
N GLN A 242 6.87 17.25 6.15
CA GLN A 242 6.86 17.89 7.46
C GLN A 242 5.71 17.39 8.34
N ALA A 243 4.51 17.17 7.78
CA ALA A 243 3.37 16.66 8.53
C ALA A 243 3.62 15.29 9.17
N TYR A 244 4.43 14.45 8.50
CA TYR A 244 4.87 13.14 9.01
C TYR A 244 6.20 13.18 9.77
N ARG A 245 6.74 14.38 10.04
CA ARG A 245 8.04 14.56 10.70
C ARG A 245 9.18 13.88 9.94
N THR A 246 9.15 13.96 8.61
CA THR A 246 10.19 13.47 7.70
C THR A 246 10.65 14.59 6.75
N THR A 247 11.47 14.27 5.75
CA THR A 247 12.02 15.22 4.77
C THR A 247 11.80 14.74 3.33
N SER A 248 11.80 15.67 2.36
CA SER A 248 11.60 15.42 0.92
C SER A 248 12.63 14.48 0.29
N GLY A 249 13.80 14.28 0.92
CA GLY A 249 14.82 13.34 0.47
C GLY A 249 14.94 12.06 1.30
N ALA A 250 14.06 11.85 2.29
CA ALA A 250 14.22 10.77 3.26
C ALA A 250 14.18 9.38 2.61
N SER A 251 14.96 8.44 3.17
CA SER A 251 14.76 7.01 2.94
C SER A 251 13.40 6.58 3.49
N LEU A 252 12.74 5.66 2.79
CA LEU A 252 11.46 5.09 3.19
C LEU A 252 11.67 3.91 4.16
N ASP A 253 12.40 4.15 5.25
CA ASP A 253 12.74 3.12 6.23
C ASP A 253 11.77 3.10 7.43
N SER A 254 11.06 4.20 7.69
CA SER A 254 10.06 4.31 8.75
C SER A 254 8.62 4.29 8.21
N VAL A 255 7.66 3.85 9.02
CA VAL A 255 6.23 3.93 8.69
C VAL A 255 5.80 5.37 8.40
N ALA A 256 6.35 6.35 9.11
CA ALA A 256 6.08 7.77 8.87
C ALA A 256 6.50 8.23 7.48
N ALA A 257 7.73 7.89 7.06
CA ALA A 257 8.21 8.23 5.72
C ALA A 257 7.41 7.50 4.62
N LYS A 258 7.08 6.21 4.85
CA LYS A 258 6.27 5.42 3.92
C LYS A 258 4.85 5.97 3.77
N LEU A 259 4.21 6.44 4.85
CA LEU A 259 2.88 7.06 4.79
C LEU A 259 2.90 8.45 4.14
N ALA A 260 3.97 9.23 4.34
CA ALA A 260 4.17 10.48 3.60
C ALA A 260 4.26 10.22 2.08
N ALA A 261 5.09 9.24 1.68
CA ALA A 261 5.17 8.78 0.29
C ALA A 261 3.83 8.25 -0.22
N ALA A 262 3.10 7.47 0.58
CA ALA A 262 1.80 6.95 0.20
C ALA A 262 0.80 8.07 -0.11
N GLU A 263 0.78 9.14 0.69
CA GLU A 263 -0.07 10.30 0.44
C GLU A 263 0.25 10.96 -0.92
N LEU A 264 1.54 11.13 -1.26
CA LEU A 264 1.94 11.67 -2.57
C LEU A 264 1.48 10.76 -3.73
N MET A 265 1.65 9.45 -3.57
CA MET A 265 1.22 8.46 -4.57
C MET A 265 -0.31 8.44 -4.73
N ILE A 266 -1.08 8.61 -3.65
CA ILE A 266 -2.54 8.74 -3.70
C ILE A 266 -2.96 9.95 -4.52
N ARG A 267 -2.34 11.11 -4.27
CA ARG A 267 -2.62 12.34 -5.04
C ARG A 267 -2.34 12.17 -6.54
N SER A 268 -1.45 11.25 -6.89
CA SER A 268 -1.16 10.89 -8.28
C SER A 268 -2.08 9.86 -8.92
N GLY A 269 -3.06 9.36 -8.16
CA GLY A 269 -4.04 8.37 -8.64
C GLY A 269 -3.59 6.92 -8.52
N THR A 270 -2.56 6.61 -7.71
CA THR A 270 -2.15 5.22 -7.46
C THR A 270 -3.30 4.41 -6.87
N ASN A 271 -3.52 3.19 -7.36
CA ASN A 271 -4.64 2.34 -6.93
C ASN A 271 -4.28 1.45 -5.74
N VAL A 272 -3.07 0.88 -5.73
CA VAL A 272 -2.63 -0.02 -4.66
C VAL A 272 -1.24 0.37 -4.19
N ILE A 273 -1.13 0.66 -2.91
CA ILE A 273 0.13 0.99 -2.25
C ILE A 273 0.38 -0.08 -1.21
N THR A 274 1.53 -0.76 -1.29
CA THR A 274 1.97 -1.65 -0.22
C THR A 274 3.19 -1.06 0.47
N LEU A 275 3.19 -1.03 1.78
CA LEU A 275 4.34 -0.68 2.60
C LEU A 275 4.53 -1.78 3.63
N SER A 276 5.78 -2.23 3.80
CA SER A 276 6.12 -3.21 4.82
C SER A 276 6.95 -2.58 5.93
N ASP A 277 6.80 -3.07 7.14
CA ASP A 277 7.60 -2.67 8.30
C ASP A 277 8.15 -3.91 9.01
N THR A 278 9.43 -3.87 9.40
CA THR A 278 10.16 -5.06 9.86
C THR A 278 10.28 -5.14 11.38
N GLY A 279 10.71 -6.31 11.87
CA GLY A 279 10.97 -6.54 13.29
C GLY A 279 9.69 -6.71 14.12
N TRP A 280 8.59 -7.14 13.51
CA TRP A 280 7.34 -7.44 14.23
C TRP A 280 7.30 -8.88 14.78
N ASP A 281 8.38 -9.64 14.57
CA ASP A 281 8.61 -10.95 15.17
C ASP A 281 8.93 -10.82 16.69
N THR A 282 7.92 -10.43 17.45
CA THR A 282 7.85 -10.32 18.92
C THR A 282 7.71 -11.65 19.68
N HIS A 283 8.48 -12.67 19.29
CA HIS A 283 8.37 -14.00 19.88
C HIS A 283 8.61 -13.91 21.41
N GLY A 284 7.81 -14.60 22.21
CA GLY A 284 7.88 -14.49 23.67
C GLY A 284 7.21 -13.25 24.31
N ASP A 285 6.63 -12.31 23.55
CA ASP A 285 5.89 -11.16 24.09
C ASP A 285 4.52 -11.56 24.67
N ARG A 286 4.54 -12.27 25.81
CA ARG A 286 3.34 -12.82 26.46
C ARG A 286 2.44 -11.76 27.09
N THR A 287 2.95 -10.56 27.34
CA THR A 287 2.21 -9.45 27.95
C THR A 287 1.74 -8.43 26.91
N GLY A 288 2.14 -8.58 25.64
CA GLY A 288 1.84 -7.65 24.57
C GLY A 288 2.48 -6.27 24.76
N ASN A 289 3.47 -6.13 25.65
CA ASN A 289 4.10 -4.85 25.96
C ASN A 289 4.97 -4.39 24.80
N THR A 290 5.74 -5.29 24.21
CA THR A 290 6.65 -4.98 23.10
C THR A 290 5.85 -4.57 21.86
N VAL A 291 4.82 -5.33 21.49
CA VAL A 291 3.98 -4.98 20.33
C VAL A 291 3.23 -3.67 20.55
N ARG A 292 2.71 -3.40 21.75
CA ARG A 292 2.05 -2.11 22.05
C ARG A 292 3.03 -0.94 22.00
N GLN A 293 4.24 -1.11 22.54
CA GLN A 293 5.26 -0.07 22.48
C GLN A 293 5.62 0.26 21.03
N LYS A 294 5.85 -0.76 20.18
CA LYS A 294 6.13 -0.58 18.75
C LYS A 294 4.96 0.11 18.04
N MET A 295 3.74 -0.35 18.27
CA MET A 295 2.53 0.24 17.69
C MET A 295 2.37 1.71 18.08
N SER A 296 2.46 2.02 19.37
CA SER A 296 2.32 3.38 19.91
C SER A 296 3.44 4.34 19.48
N ALA A 297 4.68 3.85 19.37
CA ALA A 297 5.82 4.69 19.04
C ALA A 297 5.98 4.92 17.52
N SER A 298 5.80 3.88 16.72
CA SER A 298 6.21 3.88 15.31
C SER A 298 5.05 3.93 14.32
N VAL A 299 3.86 3.43 14.69
CA VAL A 299 2.73 3.30 13.76
C VAL A 299 1.64 4.33 14.04
N ILE A 300 1.10 4.35 15.26
CA ILE A 300 -0.09 5.15 15.61
C ILE A 300 0.10 6.65 15.35
N PRO A 301 1.25 7.29 15.67
CA PRO A 301 1.42 8.71 15.41
C PRO A 301 1.32 9.05 13.91
N ALA A 302 2.00 8.28 13.06
CA ALA A 302 1.98 8.48 11.62
C ALA A 302 0.63 8.11 11.00
N LEU A 303 0.00 7.04 11.48
CA LEU A 303 -1.33 6.62 11.03
C LEU A 303 -2.40 7.66 11.41
N LYS A 304 -2.32 8.28 12.59
CA LYS A 304 -3.20 9.39 12.98
C LYS A 304 -3.07 10.57 12.02
N THR A 305 -1.84 10.99 11.72
CA THR A 305 -1.58 12.03 10.72
C THR A 305 -2.17 11.65 9.37
N PHE A 306 -1.91 10.42 8.90
CA PHE A 306 -2.40 9.93 7.61
C PHE A 306 -3.93 9.96 7.52
N LEU A 307 -4.60 9.30 8.46
CA LEU A 307 -6.08 9.22 8.49
C LEU A 307 -6.72 10.59 8.65
N SER A 308 -6.10 11.49 9.43
CA SER A 308 -6.58 12.87 9.55
C SER A 308 -6.47 13.60 8.21
N ARG A 309 -5.32 13.56 7.55
CA ARG A 309 -5.07 14.30 6.30
C ARG A 309 -5.92 13.80 5.15
N ILE A 310 -6.06 12.48 4.99
CA ILE A 310 -6.91 11.92 3.93
C ILE A 310 -8.38 12.29 4.09
N ARG A 311 -8.82 12.79 5.26
CA ARG A 311 -10.20 13.19 5.54
C ARG A 311 -10.39 14.69 5.70
N SER A 312 -9.36 15.43 6.14
CA SER A 312 -9.45 16.87 6.32
C SER A 312 -9.17 17.66 5.05
N GLU A 313 -8.40 17.09 4.11
CA GLU A 313 -8.10 17.76 2.86
C GLU A 313 -9.15 17.46 1.78
N PRO A 314 -9.78 18.48 1.15
CA PRO A 314 -10.89 18.28 0.23
C PRO A 314 -10.63 17.25 -0.88
N ASP A 315 -9.48 17.36 -1.55
CA ASP A 315 -9.13 16.48 -2.68
C ASP A 315 -8.99 15.02 -2.24
N LEU A 316 -8.40 14.77 -1.06
CA LEU A 316 -8.24 13.42 -0.52
C LEU A 316 -9.53 12.89 0.12
N ALA A 317 -10.32 13.76 0.74
CA ALA A 317 -11.57 13.41 1.39
C ALA A 317 -12.62 12.92 0.37
N ALA A 318 -12.59 13.49 -0.84
CA ALA A 318 -13.42 13.05 -1.96
C ALA A 318 -13.04 11.65 -2.48
N MET A 319 -11.83 11.15 -2.20
CA MET A 319 -11.34 9.86 -2.67
C MET A 319 -11.80 8.68 -1.79
N ASN A 320 -11.96 7.53 -2.45
CA ASN A 320 -12.21 6.25 -1.78
C ASN A 320 -10.88 5.61 -1.33
N ILE A 321 -10.33 6.10 -0.22
CA ILE A 321 -9.06 5.62 0.34
C ILE A 321 -9.34 4.66 1.48
N SER A 322 -8.88 3.41 1.34
CA SER A 322 -8.95 2.39 2.39
C SER A 322 -7.56 1.97 2.83
N VAL A 323 -7.38 1.72 4.13
CA VAL A 323 -6.13 1.27 4.74
C VAL A 323 -6.35 -0.09 5.37
N ILE A 324 -5.49 -1.06 5.08
CA ILE A 324 -5.46 -2.36 5.77
C ILE A 324 -4.16 -2.49 6.58
N LEU A 325 -4.30 -2.93 7.82
CA LEU A 325 -3.23 -3.31 8.73
C LEU A 325 -3.25 -4.83 8.89
N HIS A 326 -2.17 -5.48 8.50
CA HIS A 326 -2.02 -6.93 8.59
C HIS A 326 -0.54 -7.31 8.69
N GLY A 327 -0.24 -8.60 8.81
CA GLY A 327 1.13 -9.09 8.93
C GLY A 327 1.21 -10.56 8.52
N ASP A 328 2.32 -11.22 8.82
CA ASP A 328 2.49 -12.64 8.45
C ASP A 328 1.35 -13.50 9.00
N PHE A 329 1.06 -13.34 10.30
CA PHE A 329 0.03 -14.06 11.06
C PHE A 329 -0.31 -13.29 12.34
N ALA A 330 -1.29 -13.78 13.12
CA ALA A 330 -1.46 -13.39 14.51
C ALA A 330 -0.53 -14.18 15.44
N ARG A 331 -0.18 -13.59 16.60
CA ARG A 331 0.57 -14.27 17.66
C ARG A 331 -0.37 -15.13 18.51
N SER A 332 0.02 -16.36 18.79
CA SER A 332 -0.72 -17.33 19.60
C SER A 332 -0.08 -17.54 20.97
N LEU A 333 -0.87 -17.82 22.00
CA LEU A 333 -0.38 -18.15 23.35
C LEU A 333 -0.41 -19.66 23.61
N PRO A 334 0.43 -20.18 24.53
CA PRO A 334 1.25 -19.46 25.53
C PRO A 334 2.60 -18.92 25.05
N GLY A 335 3.06 -19.24 23.83
CA GLY A 335 4.40 -18.86 23.35
C GLY A 335 4.56 -17.44 22.81
N SER A 336 3.46 -16.74 22.48
CA SER A 336 3.49 -15.67 21.47
C SER A 336 4.05 -16.20 20.14
N ASP A 337 3.60 -17.40 19.77
CA ASP A 337 4.06 -18.17 18.62
C ASP A 337 3.20 -17.92 17.38
N HIS A 338 3.47 -18.58 16.27
CA HIS A 338 2.87 -18.25 14.98
C HIS A 338 1.54 -18.98 14.76
N ALA A 339 0.45 -18.24 14.55
CA ALA A 339 -0.84 -18.83 14.18
C ALA A 339 -0.96 -19.00 12.65
N PRO A 340 -1.69 -20.00 12.14
CA PRO A 340 -1.95 -20.14 10.70
C PRO A 340 -3.02 -19.17 10.17
N ALA A 341 -3.25 -18.07 10.88
CA ALA A 341 -4.35 -17.16 10.66
C ALA A 341 -4.06 -15.78 11.27
N LEU A 342 -4.79 -14.76 10.81
CA LEU A 342 -4.77 -13.41 11.38
C LEU A 342 -6.12 -12.71 11.27
N SER A 343 -6.29 -11.66 12.07
CA SER A 343 -7.40 -10.73 12.00
C SER A 343 -6.90 -9.38 11.52
N ALA A 344 -7.06 -9.11 10.22
CA ALA A 344 -6.63 -7.87 9.59
C ALA A 344 -7.60 -6.74 9.91
N LEU A 345 -7.08 -5.55 10.16
CA LEU A 345 -7.88 -4.37 10.44
C LEU A 345 -7.98 -3.51 9.18
N VAL A 346 -9.19 -3.18 8.74
CA VAL A 346 -9.43 -2.32 7.58
C VAL A 346 -10.15 -1.05 8.01
N ILE A 347 -9.71 0.10 7.51
CA ILE A 347 -10.28 1.42 7.79
C ILE A 347 -10.57 2.12 6.46
N GLY A 348 -11.78 2.61 6.23
CA GLY A 348 -12.11 3.28 4.97
C GLY A 348 -13.57 3.73 4.85
N PRO A 349 -13.90 4.64 3.91
CA PRO A 349 -15.22 5.25 3.82
C PRO A 349 -16.36 4.24 3.50
N ASN A 350 -16.04 3.11 2.87
CA ASN A 350 -16.99 2.02 2.60
C ASN A 350 -16.77 0.82 3.52
N VAL A 351 -16.29 1.06 4.75
CA VAL A 351 -16.11 0.02 5.76
C VAL A 351 -17.11 0.26 6.86
N LYS A 352 -17.99 -0.72 7.08
CA LYS A 352 -18.93 -0.71 8.19
C LYS A 352 -18.25 -1.22 9.44
N VAL A 353 -18.50 -0.57 10.58
CA VAL A 353 -17.98 -1.02 11.87
C VAL A 353 -18.39 -2.45 12.17
N GLY A 354 -17.43 -3.30 12.54
CA GLY A 354 -17.71 -4.65 13.04
C GLY A 354 -16.58 -5.63 12.80
N THR A 355 -16.89 -6.92 12.92
CA THR A 355 -15.89 -7.97 12.68
C THR A 355 -16.50 -9.20 12.04
N THR A 356 -15.76 -9.76 11.09
CA THR A 356 -15.94 -11.14 10.58
C THR A 356 -14.68 -11.98 10.85
N GLY A 357 -13.67 -11.37 11.48
CA GLY A 357 -12.35 -11.93 11.75
C GLY A 357 -12.03 -12.11 13.22
N LYS A 358 -13.02 -12.10 14.10
CA LYS A 358 -12.78 -12.24 15.54
C LYS A 358 -12.09 -13.57 15.81
N VAL A 359 -10.85 -13.52 16.33
CA VAL A 359 -10.15 -14.73 16.75
C VAL A 359 -10.65 -15.19 18.12
N SER A 360 -10.58 -16.49 18.37
CA SER A 360 -10.74 -17.03 19.73
C SER A 360 -9.58 -16.66 20.66
N ALA A 361 -9.73 -16.94 21.95
CA ALA A 361 -8.66 -16.83 22.95
C ALA A 361 -7.41 -17.68 22.63
N SER A 362 -7.57 -18.72 21.79
CA SER A 362 -6.48 -19.57 21.30
C SER A 362 -5.97 -19.14 19.92
N VAL A 363 -6.39 -17.96 19.43
CA VAL A 363 -5.94 -17.36 18.18
C VAL A 363 -6.27 -18.22 16.95
N SER A 364 -7.42 -18.89 17.03
CA SER A 364 -8.04 -19.57 15.90
C SER A 364 -9.20 -18.76 15.34
N LEU A 365 -9.38 -18.83 14.02
CA LEU A 365 -10.58 -18.36 13.30
C LEU A 365 -11.54 -19.53 13.06
N ALA A 366 -12.80 -19.22 12.74
CA ALA A 366 -13.77 -20.24 12.37
C ALA A 366 -13.28 -21.05 11.14
N PRO A 367 -13.59 -22.35 11.04
CA PRO A 367 -13.13 -23.18 9.92
C PRO A 367 -13.59 -22.67 8.54
N SER A 368 -14.73 -21.99 8.48
CA SER A 368 -15.30 -21.38 7.27
C SER A 368 -14.70 -20.02 6.91
N THR A 369 -13.78 -19.48 7.72
CA THR A 369 -13.13 -18.20 7.41
C THR A 369 -12.23 -18.36 6.19
N GLY A 370 -12.39 -17.45 5.23
CA GLY A 370 -11.61 -17.40 4.01
C GLY A 370 -10.11 -17.16 4.24
N GLY A 371 -9.33 -17.41 3.20
CA GLY A 371 -7.90 -17.13 3.17
C GLY A 371 -7.62 -15.74 2.61
N SER A 372 -6.42 -15.59 2.06
CA SER A 372 -5.98 -14.28 1.59
C SER A 372 -6.72 -13.84 0.33
N LYS A 373 -7.13 -14.75 -0.55
CA LYS A 373 -7.96 -14.40 -1.71
C LYS A 373 -9.25 -13.71 -1.28
N GLU A 374 -9.93 -14.22 -0.25
CA GLU A 374 -11.14 -13.63 0.32
C GLU A 374 -10.88 -12.29 1.03
N MET A 375 -9.74 -12.15 1.72
CA MET A 375 -9.29 -10.87 2.27
C MET A 375 -9.13 -9.80 1.17
N TRP A 376 -8.47 -10.14 0.06
CA TRP A 376 -8.31 -9.24 -1.09
C TRP A 376 -9.62 -9.03 -1.86
N SER A 377 -10.54 -10.01 -1.87
CA SER A 377 -11.91 -9.85 -2.37
C SER A 377 -12.67 -8.77 -1.61
N TYR A 378 -12.53 -8.73 -0.29
CA TYR A 378 -13.07 -7.65 0.52
C TYR A 378 -12.43 -6.29 0.16
N LEU A 379 -11.10 -6.24 -0.02
CA LEU A 379 -10.40 -5.02 -0.44
C LEU A 379 -10.87 -4.49 -1.81
N ALA A 380 -11.16 -5.39 -2.76
CA ALA A 380 -11.75 -5.00 -4.04
C ALA A 380 -13.15 -4.38 -3.86
N ALA A 381 -13.96 -4.93 -2.96
CA ALA A 381 -15.30 -4.43 -2.69
C ALA A 381 -15.31 -3.07 -1.97
N VAL A 382 -14.48 -2.87 -0.93
CA VAL A 382 -14.36 -1.56 -0.26
C VAL A 382 -13.79 -0.49 -1.21
N ALA A 383 -12.90 -0.88 -2.11
CA ALA A 383 -12.37 -0.02 -3.17
C ALA A 383 -13.40 0.28 -4.26
N LYS A 384 -14.54 -0.42 -4.29
CA LYS A 384 -15.53 -0.38 -5.37
C LYS A 384 -14.89 -0.66 -6.73
N ALA A 385 -13.97 -1.63 -6.78
CA ALA A 385 -13.34 -2.05 -8.01
C ALA A 385 -14.42 -2.51 -9.01
N PRO A 386 -14.37 -2.08 -10.30
CA PRO A 386 -15.33 -2.48 -11.32
C PRO A 386 -15.50 -4.00 -11.46
N GLN A 387 -14.45 -4.75 -11.15
CA GLN A 387 -14.45 -6.21 -11.12
C GLN A 387 -13.81 -6.70 -9.83
N ASN A 388 -14.26 -7.85 -9.33
CA ASN A 388 -13.62 -8.53 -8.22
C ASN A 388 -12.87 -9.76 -8.74
N PRO A 389 -11.54 -9.67 -8.95
CA PRO A 389 -10.76 -10.76 -9.54
C PRO A 389 -10.55 -11.93 -8.56
N PHE A 390 -10.98 -11.76 -7.30
CA PHE A 390 -10.76 -12.72 -6.23
C PHE A 390 -11.99 -13.60 -5.95
N GLY A 391 -13.08 -13.42 -6.69
CA GLY A 391 -14.33 -14.16 -6.48
C GLY A 391 -15.20 -13.55 -5.37
N ALA A 392 -16.09 -14.36 -4.80
CA ALA A 392 -17.06 -13.90 -3.82
C ALA A 392 -16.39 -13.33 -2.55
N ASN A 393 -16.97 -12.26 -2.01
CA ASN A 393 -16.51 -11.66 -0.76
C ASN A 393 -17.30 -12.25 0.43
N PRO A 394 -16.65 -13.04 1.31
CA PRO A 394 -17.33 -13.61 2.48
C PRO A 394 -17.49 -12.59 3.64
N HIS A 395 -16.92 -11.40 3.53
CA HIS A 395 -16.92 -10.37 4.57
C HIS A 395 -17.99 -9.29 4.33
N ALA A 396 -19.10 -9.63 3.65
CA ALA A 396 -20.15 -8.66 3.27
C ALA A 396 -20.86 -7.98 4.45
N LEU A 397 -20.79 -8.55 5.65
CA LEU A 397 -21.42 -7.98 6.86
C LEU A 397 -20.75 -6.68 7.35
N VAL A 398 -19.52 -6.42 6.89
CA VAL A 398 -18.71 -5.24 7.27
C VAL A 398 -18.39 -4.33 6.08
N LEU A 399 -19.07 -4.52 4.94
CA LEU A 399 -19.08 -3.59 3.82
C LEU A 399 -20.09 -2.45 4.00
#